data_AF-A0A951GI38-F1
#
_entry.id   AF-A0A951GI38-F1
#
_cell.length_a   1.000
_cell.length_b   1.000
_cell.length_c   1.000
_cell.angle_alpha   90.00
_cell.angle_beta   90.00
_cell.angle_gamma   90.00
#
_symmetry.space_group_name_H-M   'P 1'
#
loop_
_entity.id
_entity.type
_entity.pdbx_description
1 polymer ?
#
loop_
_entity_poly.entity_id
_entity_poly.type
_entity_poly.pdbx_seq_one_letter_code
_entity_poly.pdbx_strand_id
1 'polypeptide(L)'
;MSIETDFKFGHVVAAPAGVAPPPDPRGLLAGFVGNLPLALPGQDNPKRSWSGQGFNLIWRPNFGGQSGSKDFFLELNLTQETLDFTDITGAQPNVGIANRGALQKDILLGGIAYLQQVTDSISGVGQHFEPGVWINVPSTTNPAAPGSVVRMGSIPHGTTINLEGVVFTAPSPLIANTTITPFQVGSPDDGTTGLVHFPEEVLTNVTTSRTPPASVHGLTQAVLTNPNLLLQNVIAGQSIIETTVLIIASDPTLMPPPGGPLPAHATAGGGIASIEFLSGGVSTGFNANVLATTAIFWIETVKNPDGTTFLQLQYTQRVLLVFNGLVWPHISVATLT
;
A
#
# COMPACT_ATOMS: atom_id res chain seq x y z
N MET A 1 11.09 -49.34 10.44
CA MET A 1 10.50 -48.67 11.61
C MET A 1 10.20 -47.25 11.20
N SER A 2 8.95 -46.97 10.80
CA SER A 2 8.44 -45.61 10.64
C SER A 2 8.07 -45.11 12.03
N ILE A 3 8.67 -43.99 12.45
CA ILE A 3 8.18 -43.24 13.62
C ILE A 3 6.95 -42.47 13.11
N GLU A 4 5.76 -43.01 13.36
CA GLU A 4 4.54 -42.21 13.39
C GLU A 4 4.40 -41.66 14.81
N THR A 5 4.60 -40.36 14.99
CA THR A 5 4.29 -39.71 16.27
C THR A 5 2.81 -39.35 16.28
N ASP A 6 2.07 -39.88 17.25
CA ASP A 6 0.69 -39.53 17.61
C ASP A 6 0.61 -38.19 18.39
N PHE A 7 1.61 -37.32 18.22
CA PHE A 7 1.72 -36.08 18.96
C PHE A 7 0.53 -35.16 18.65
N LYS A 8 -0.30 -34.91 19.66
CA LYS A 8 -1.35 -33.90 19.63
C LYS A 8 -1.09 -32.86 20.71
N PHE A 9 -1.01 -31.59 20.33
CA PHE A 9 -1.06 -30.49 21.30
C PHE A 9 -2.41 -30.54 22.02
N GLY A 10 -2.37 -30.79 23.33
CA GLY A 10 -3.54 -30.88 24.19
C GLY A 10 -3.67 -29.69 25.13
N HIS A 11 -4.93 -29.27 25.33
CA HIS A 11 -5.49 -28.26 26.23
C HIS A 11 -5.81 -26.89 25.61
N VAL A 12 -7.03 -26.80 25.09
CA VAL A 12 -7.76 -25.53 24.97
C VAL A 12 -8.25 -25.16 26.36
N VAL A 13 -7.70 -24.09 26.94
CA VAL A 13 -8.27 -23.48 28.14
C VAL A 13 -9.52 -22.73 27.71
N ALA A 14 -10.70 -23.18 28.18
CA ALA A 14 -11.95 -22.48 27.90
C ALA A 14 -11.89 -21.08 28.52
N ALA A 15 -12.20 -20.06 27.72
CA ALA A 15 -12.29 -18.70 28.22
C ALA A 15 -13.50 -18.55 29.17
N PRO A 16 -13.39 -17.73 30.24
CA PRO A 16 -14.50 -17.50 31.14
C PRO A 16 -15.66 -16.80 30.42
N ALA A 17 -16.85 -17.35 30.55
CA ALA A 17 -18.09 -16.76 30.02
C ALA A 17 -18.50 -15.54 30.85
N GLY A 18 -18.95 -14.47 30.18
CA GLY A 18 -19.67 -13.36 30.83
C GLY A 18 -19.03 -11.97 30.76
N VAL A 19 -17.94 -11.79 30.01
CA VAL A 19 -17.41 -10.45 29.70
C VAL A 19 -17.95 -9.99 28.35
N ALA A 20 -18.40 -8.74 28.25
CA ALA A 20 -18.77 -8.15 26.96
C ALA A 20 -17.62 -8.37 25.96
N PRO A 21 -17.91 -8.74 24.69
CA PRO A 21 -16.86 -8.95 23.71
C PRO A 21 -15.99 -7.69 23.64
N PRO A 22 -14.66 -7.82 23.73
CA PRO A 22 -13.78 -6.66 23.58
C PRO A 22 -14.00 -6.00 22.22
N PRO A 23 -13.69 -4.70 22.08
CA PRO A 23 -13.70 -4.03 20.78
C PRO A 23 -12.93 -4.86 19.75
N ASP A 24 -13.41 -4.90 18.51
CA ASP A 24 -12.78 -5.68 17.44
C ASP A 24 -11.29 -5.29 17.32
N PRO A 25 -10.34 -6.19 17.61
CA PRO A 25 -8.91 -5.92 17.57
C PRO A 25 -8.43 -5.46 16.18
N ARG A 26 -9.14 -5.79 15.11
CA ARG A 26 -8.85 -5.34 13.74
C ARG A 26 -9.11 -3.83 13.56
N GLY A 27 -9.97 -3.25 14.40
CA GLY A 27 -10.43 -1.88 14.22
C GLY A 27 -11.00 -1.66 12.81
N LEU A 28 -10.61 -0.55 12.18
CA LEU A 28 -11.05 -0.22 10.82
C LEU A 28 -10.43 -1.10 9.72
N LEU A 29 -9.42 -1.92 10.03
CA LEU A 29 -8.87 -2.89 9.06
C LEU A 29 -9.87 -3.99 8.70
N ALA A 30 -10.92 -4.20 9.51
CA ALA A 30 -12.00 -5.14 9.20
C ALA A 30 -12.65 -4.86 7.84
N GLY A 31 -12.58 -3.62 7.34
CA GLY A 31 -13.08 -3.25 6.01
C GLY A 31 -12.42 -4.04 4.87
N PHE A 32 -11.15 -4.43 5.00
CA PHE A 32 -10.45 -5.23 3.98
C PHE A 32 -11.08 -6.61 3.76
N VAL A 33 -11.72 -7.15 4.80
CA VAL A 33 -12.47 -8.42 4.74
C VAL A 33 -13.98 -8.19 4.74
N GLY A 34 -14.43 -6.99 4.32
CA GLY A 34 -15.85 -6.65 4.18
C GLY A 34 -16.61 -6.52 5.51
N ASN A 35 -15.93 -6.15 6.59
CA ASN A 35 -16.49 -6.06 7.95
C ASN A 35 -17.15 -7.35 8.44
N LEU A 36 -16.76 -8.51 7.88
CA LEU A 36 -17.21 -9.81 8.35
C LEU A 36 -16.77 -10.01 9.81
N PRO A 37 -17.63 -10.56 10.68
CA PRO A 37 -17.29 -10.79 12.08
C PRO A 37 -16.10 -11.74 12.21
N LEU A 38 -15.34 -11.63 13.31
CA LEU A 38 -14.29 -12.59 13.63
C LEU A 38 -14.84 -14.03 13.60
N ALA A 39 -14.02 -14.97 13.10
CA ALA A 39 -14.39 -16.38 13.10
C ALA A 39 -14.59 -16.90 14.53
N LEU A 40 -15.62 -17.74 14.70
CA LEU A 40 -15.74 -18.56 15.91
C LEU A 40 -14.80 -19.78 15.80
N PRO A 41 -14.41 -20.41 16.93
CA PRO A 41 -13.61 -21.63 16.89
C PRO A 41 -14.24 -22.70 15.98
N GLY A 42 -13.44 -23.23 15.05
CA GLY A 42 -13.88 -24.21 14.04
C GLY A 42 -14.51 -23.61 12.78
N GLN A 43 -14.57 -22.27 12.65
CA GLN A 43 -14.95 -21.59 11.42
C GLN A 43 -13.70 -21.11 10.66
N ASP A 44 -13.84 -20.98 9.33
CA ASP A 44 -12.83 -20.35 8.50
C ASP A 44 -12.71 -18.86 8.84
N ASN A 45 -11.48 -18.34 8.82
CA ASN A 45 -11.25 -16.91 8.99
C ASN A 45 -11.93 -16.10 7.88
N PRO A 46 -12.46 -14.91 8.21
CA PRO A 46 -12.93 -13.97 7.21
C PRO A 46 -11.90 -13.73 6.11
N LYS A 47 -12.35 -13.77 4.86
CA LYS A 47 -11.52 -13.53 3.69
C LYS A 47 -12.28 -12.75 2.64
N ARG A 48 -11.57 -11.94 1.86
CA ARG A 48 -12.12 -11.22 0.72
C ARG A 48 -11.05 -11.04 -0.34
N SER A 49 -11.42 -11.31 -1.58
CA SER A 49 -10.65 -10.97 -2.76
C SER A 49 -11.21 -9.71 -3.38
N TRP A 50 -10.35 -8.75 -3.66
CA TRP A 50 -10.66 -7.57 -4.45
C TRP A 50 -9.99 -7.71 -5.79
N SER A 51 -10.68 -7.33 -6.86
CA SER A 51 -10.10 -7.35 -8.20
C SER A 51 -10.45 -6.08 -8.95
N GLY A 52 -9.55 -5.65 -9.81
CA GLY A 52 -9.76 -4.40 -10.54
C GLY A 52 -8.67 -4.07 -11.53
N GLN A 53 -8.66 -2.79 -11.91
CA GLN A 53 -7.73 -2.25 -12.88
C GLN A 53 -7.00 -1.05 -12.28
N GLY A 54 -5.80 -0.81 -12.81
CA GLY A 54 -4.96 0.27 -12.36
C GLY A 54 -4.03 0.79 -13.44
N PHE A 55 -3.09 1.61 -12.99
CA PHE A 55 -2.06 2.21 -13.80
C PHE A 55 -0.77 2.31 -13.00
N ASN A 56 0.33 1.89 -13.62
CA ASN A 56 1.68 2.05 -13.11
C ASN A 56 2.46 3.03 -13.98
N LEU A 57 3.17 3.93 -13.31
CA LEU A 57 4.21 4.77 -13.86
C LEU A 57 5.51 4.51 -13.12
N ILE A 58 6.56 4.14 -13.86
CA ILE A 58 7.82 3.68 -13.31
C ILE A 58 8.96 4.34 -14.08
N TRP A 59 9.82 5.06 -13.38
CA TRP A 59 11.08 5.56 -13.93
C TRP A 59 12.19 4.56 -13.62
N ARG A 60 12.51 3.67 -14.56
CA ARG A 60 13.51 2.64 -14.30
C ARG A 60 14.89 2.99 -14.86
N PRO A 61 15.99 2.54 -14.21
CA PRO A 61 17.31 2.59 -14.82
C PRO A 61 17.34 1.86 -16.17
N ASN A 62 18.09 2.39 -17.14
CA ASN A 62 18.25 1.83 -18.48
C ASN A 62 19.73 1.66 -18.82
N PHE A 63 20.37 0.69 -18.16
CA PHE A 63 21.78 0.41 -18.36
C PHE A 63 22.08 0.05 -19.83
N GLY A 64 23.08 0.70 -20.41
CA GLY A 64 23.51 0.44 -21.78
C GLY A 64 22.51 0.83 -22.87
N GLY A 65 21.44 1.57 -22.54
CA GLY A 65 20.46 2.03 -23.52
C GLY A 65 19.57 0.92 -24.10
N GLN A 66 19.35 -0.16 -23.36
CA GLN A 66 18.57 -1.32 -23.83
C GLN A 66 17.12 -0.99 -24.18
N SER A 67 16.55 0.05 -23.56
CA SER A 67 15.17 0.51 -23.76
C SER A 67 15.12 1.95 -24.27
N GLY A 68 16.09 2.38 -25.10
CA GLY A 68 16.15 3.75 -25.62
C GLY A 68 17.48 4.42 -25.34
N SER A 69 17.65 5.68 -25.75
CA SER A 69 18.97 6.34 -25.73
C SER A 69 19.34 7.00 -24.40
N LYS A 70 18.42 7.09 -23.44
CA LYS A 70 18.68 7.61 -22.09
C LYS A 70 19.08 6.50 -21.13
N ASP A 71 19.75 6.89 -20.05
CA ASP A 71 20.13 6.04 -18.92
C ASP A 71 18.95 5.74 -17.96
N PHE A 72 17.75 6.23 -18.29
CA PHE A 72 16.47 5.91 -17.70
C PHE A 72 15.43 5.54 -18.77
N PHE A 73 14.31 4.99 -18.33
CA PHE A 73 13.13 4.72 -19.13
C PHE A 73 11.85 5.03 -18.34
N LEU A 74 10.93 5.77 -18.94
CA LEU A 74 9.59 5.99 -18.39
C LEU A 74 8.65 4.86 -18.84
N GLU A 75 8.48 3.88 -17.99
CA GLU A 75 7.56 2.77 -18.21
C GLU A 75 6.15 3.13 -17.73
N LEU A 76 5.18 2.89 -18.61
CA LEU A 76 3.77 3.16 -18.40
C LEU A 76 2.98 1.89 -18.68
N ASN A 77 2.22 1.39 -17.71
CA ASN A 77 1.42 0.17 -17.87
C ASN A 77 0.01 0.39 -17.36
N LEU A 78 -0.98 -0.06 -18.13
CA LEU A 78 -2.28 -0.39 -17.58
C LEU A 78 -2.16 -1.73 -16.86
N THR A 79 -2.77 -1.85 -15.69
CA THR A 79 -2.65 -3.05 -14.86
C THR A 79 -4.00 -3.69 -14.56
N GLN A 80 -3.98 -5.00 -14.37
CA GLN A 80 -5.02 -5.77 -13.71
C GLN A 80 -4.45 -6.28 -12.39
N GLU A 81 -5.24 -6.20 -11.34
CA GLU A 81 -4.76 -6.47 -9.99
C GLU A 81 -5.75 -7.30 -9.18
N THR A 82 -5.21 -8.19 -8.35
CA THR A 82 -5.94 -8.81 -7.25
C THR A 82 -5.29 -8.49 -5.91
N LEU A 83 -6.12 -8.26 -4.90
CA LEU A 83 -5.74 -8.16 -3.50
C LEU A 83 -6.58 -9.14 -2.68
N ASP A 84 -5.93 -10.20 -2.20
CA ASP A 84 -6.57 -11.23 -1.39
C ASP A 84 -6.27 -10.98 0.09
N PHE A 85 -7.30 -10.70 0.90
CA PHE A 85 -7.17 -10.47 2.32
C PHE A 85 -7.72 -11.64 3.12
N THR A 86 -7.02 -12.02 4.19
CA THR A 86 -7.48 -13.02 5.16
C THR A 86 -7.23 -12.51 6.57
N ASP A 87 -8.24 -12.54 7.42
CA ASP A 87 -8.07 -12.25 8.83
C ASP A 87 -7.14 -13.28 9.49
N ILE A 88 -6.17 -12.79 10.25
CA ILE A 88 -5.19 -13.59 11.00
C ILE A 88 -5.12 -13.17 12.47
N THR A 89 -6.09 -12.38 12.93
CA THR A 89 -6.12 -11.86 14.30
C THR A 89 -6.28 -12.97 15.34
N GLY A 90 -6.97 -14.05 14.96
CA GLY A 90 -7.29 -15.22 15.79
C GLY A 90 -8.78 -15.29 16.13
N ALA A 91 -9.24 -16.44 16.64
CA ALA A 91 -10.63 -16.71 16.99
C ALA A 91 -10.72 -17.13 18.46
N GLN A 92 -11.06 -16.23 19.41
CA GLN A 92 -11.20 -16.47 20.88
C GLN A 92 -11.28 -15.15 21.71
N PRO A 93 -11.48 -15.18 23.05
CA PRO A 93 -11.31 -14.03 23.95
C PRO A 93 -9.83 -13.69 24.24
N ASN A 94 -9.49 -12.42 24.52
CA ASN A 94 -8.11 -11.89 24.59
C ASN A 94 -7.32 -12.07 23.27
N VAL A 95 -7.98 -11.84 22.14
CA VAL A 95 -7.47 -12.20 20.82
C VAL A 95 -6.82 -11.04 20.09
N GLY A 96 -5.69 -11.37 19.51
CA GLY A 96 -4.84 -10.56 18.68
C GLY A 96 -3.49 -11.23 18.54
N ILE A 97 -2.69 -10.78 17.59
CA ILE A 97 -1.30 -11.20 17.46
C ILE A 97 -0.55 -10.59 18.64
N ALA A 98 -0.03 -11.43 19.53
CA ALA A 98 0.53 -10.97 20.78
C ALA A 98 1.94 -10.38 20.58
N ASN A 99 2.17 -9.17 21.10
CA ASN A 99 3.47 -8.51 21.10
C ASN A 99 3.93 -8.24 22.55
N ARG A 100 5.23 -8.32 22.82
CA ARG A 100 5.80 -8.36 24.18
C ARG A 100 6.35 -7.01 24.61
N GLY A 101 5.93 -6.56 25.79
CA GLY A 101 6.40 -5.30 26.36
C GLY A 101 7.47 -5.52 27.43
N ALA A 102 8.61 -4.83 27.31
CA ALA A 102 9.60 -4.75 28.40
C ALA A 102 9.30 -3.58 29.36
N LEU A 103 8.73 -2.49 28.84
CA LEU A 103 8.46 -1.24 29.58
C LEU A 103 6.96 -0.93 29.73
N GLN A 104 6.09 -1.81 29.21
CA GLN A 104 4.64 -1.78 29.36
C GLN A 104 4.11 -3.22 29.36
N LYS A 105 2.82 -3.41 29.65
CA LYS A 105 2.18 -4.72 29.48
C LYS A 105 2.19 -5.16 28.01
N ASP A 106 2.10 -6.47 27.79
CA ASP A 106 1.88 -7.03 26.46
C ASP A 106 0.67 -6.38 25.78
N ILE A 107 0.78 -6.22 24.47
CA ILE A 107 -0.30 -5.71 23.62
C ILE A 107 -0.77 -6.81 22.67
N LEU A 108 -2.03 -6.69 22.26
CA LEU A 108 -2.64 -7.57 21.27
C LEU A 108 -2.92 -6.74 20.02
N LEU A 109 -2.44 -7.24 18.88
CA LEU A 109 -2.54 -6.57 17.59
C LEU A 109 -3.67 -7.18 16.76
N GLY A 110 -4.42 -6.36 16.02
CA GLY A 110 -5.30 -6.83 14.95
C GLY A 110 -4.49 -7.16 13.70
N GLY A 111 -4.79 -8.24 12.98
CA GLY A 111 -3.99 -8.64 11.82
C GLY A 111 -4.80 -9.12 10.62
N ILE A 112 -4.49 -8.59 9.44
CA ILE A 112 -5.03 -9.05 8.16
C ILE A 112 -3.85 -9.39 7.24
N ALA A 113 -3.69 -10.67 6.88
CA ALA A 113 -2.75 -11.07 5.84
C ALA A 113 -3.27 -10.59 4.48
N TYR A 114 -2.37 -10.18 3.59
CA TYR A 114 -2.72 -9.86 2.21
C TYR A 114 -1.76 -10.50 1.20
N LEU A 115 -2.27 -10.73 0.00
CA LEU A 115 -1.49 -11.02 -1.19
C LEU A 115 -1.91 -10.09 -2.33
N GLN A 116 -0.99 -9.28 -2.82
CA GLN A 116 -1.16 -8.45 -4.01
C GLN A 116 -0.54 -9.14 -5.22
N GLN A 117 -1.26 -9.19 -6.33
CA GLN A 117 -0.76 -9.66 -7.61
C GLN A 117 -1.14 -8.65 -8.70
N VAL A 118 -0.16 -8.17 -9.46
CA VAL A 118 -0.36 -7.19 -10.52
C VAL A 118 0.16 -7.77 -11.84
N THR A 119 -0.66 -7.65 -12.88
CA THR A 119 -0.38 -8.12 -14.23
C THR A 119 -0.51 -6.95 -15.20
N ASP A 120 0.36 -6.88 -16.20
CA ASP A 120 0.21 -5.92 -17.29
C ASP A 120 -1.02 -6.27 -18.13
N SER A 121 -1.93 -5.30 -18.31
CA SER A 121 -3.23 -5.53 -18.94
C SER A 121 -3.17 -5.88 -20.42
N ILE A 122 -2.04 -5.66 -21.09
CA ILE A 122 -1.91 -5.83 -22.53
C ILE A 122 -1.18 -7.13 -22.85
N SER A 123 -0.03 -7.34 -22.20
CA SER A 123 0.82 -8.50 -22.40
C SER A 123 0.40 -9.71 -21.56
N GLY A 124 -0.34 -9.49 -20.46
CA GLY A 124 -0.70 -10.54 -19.50
C GLY A 124 0.48 -11.03 -18.65
N VAL A 125 1.63 -10.36 -18.71
CA VAL A 125 2.82 -10.71 -17.93
C VAL A 125 2.66 -10.22 -16.49
N GLY A 126 2.98 -11.08 -15.52
CA GLY A 126 3.00 -10.71 -14.10
C GLY A 126 4.09 -9.67 -13.83
N GLN A 127 3.69 -8.53 -13.27
CA GLN A 127 4.56 -7.37 -12.99
C GLN A 127 4.95 -7.29 -11.52
N HIS A 128 4.05 -7.67 -10.62
CA HIS A 128 4.24 -7.55 -9.17
C HIS A 128 3.59 -8.69 -8.42
N PHE A 129 4.23 -9.10 -7.33
CA PHE A 129 3.72 -10.07 -6.38
C PHE A 129 4.15 -9.60 -5.00
N GLU A 130 3.25 -9.47 -4.04
CA GLU A 130 3.60 -8.97 -2.72
C GLU A 130 2.72 -9.60 -1.64
N PRO A 131 3.25 -10.58 -0.89
CA PRO A 131 2.64 -11.02 0.35
C PRO A 131 2.99 -10.06 1.48
N GLY A 132 2.05 -9.91 2.41
CA GLY A 132 2.27 -9.07 3.56
C GLY A 132 1.19 -9.18 4.62
N VAL A 133 1.27 -8.29 5.61
CA VAL A 133 0.32 -8.20 6.72
C VAL A 133 0.02 -6.73 7.01
N TRP A 134 -1.27 -6.44 7.17
CA TRP A 134 -1.75 -5.23 7.82
C TRP A 134 -1.97 -5.48 9.30
N ILE A 135 -1.52 -4.55 10.14
CA ILE A 135 -1.65 -4.63 11.59
C ILE A 135 -2.35 -3.38 12.12
N ASN A 136 -3.32 -3.58 13.02
CA ASN A 136 -3.88 -2.54 13.86
C ASN A 136 -3.15 -2.56 15.22
N VAL A 137 -2.46 -1.48 15.54
CA VAL A 137 -1.68 -1.33 16.77
C VAL A 137 -2.51 -0.50 17.75
N PRO A 138 -2.85 -1.04 18.95
CA PRO A 138 -3.53 -0.26 19.97
C PRO A 138 -2.60 0.83 20.53
N SER A 139 -3.17 1.85 21.17
CA SER A 139 -2.37 2.87 21.86
C SER A 139 -1.43 2.25 22.89
N THR A 140 -0.22 2.77 22.97
CA THR A 140 0.84 2.29 23.86
C THR A 140 1.14 3.29 24.97
N THR A 141 1.65 2.78 26.09
CA THR A 141 2.07 3.59 27.25
C THR A 141 3.58 3.79 27.31
N ASN A 142 4.36 2.86 26.74
CA ASN A 142 5.81 3.01 26.62
C ASN A 142 6.34 2.26 25.37
N PRO A 143 6.78 2.99 24.30
CA PRO A 143 6.66 4.45 24.17
C PRO A 143 5.20 4.90 24.26
N ALA A 144 4.94 6.12 24.70
CA ALA A 144 3.58 6.65 24.72
C ALA A 144 3.19 7.07 23.30
N ALA A 145 2.28 6.34 22.66
CA ALA A 145 1.81 6.63 21.31
C ALA A 145 0.31 6.34 21.15
N PRO A 146 -0.39 7.09 20.29
CA PRO A 146 -1.76 6.76 19.89
C PRO A 146 -1.79 5.41 19.14
N GLY A 147 -2.99 4.88 18.89
CA GLY A 147 -3.14 3.73 18.00
C GLY A 147 -2.70 4.07 16.57
N SER A 148 -2.15 3.09 15.86
CA SER A 148 -1.63 3.21 14.50
C SER A 148 -2.02 2.00 13.65
N VAL A 149 -1.82 2.12 12.34
CA VAL A 149 -1.90 1.00 11.40
C VAL A 149 -0.56 0.81 10.70
N VAL A 150 -0.21 -0.44 10.44
CA VAL A 150 1.05 -0.82 9.81
C VAL A 150 0.79 -1.75 8.64
N ARG A 151 1.42 -1.51 7.49
CA ARG A 151 1.53 -2.45 6.37
C ARG A 151 2.97 -2.95 6.26
N MET A 152 3.15 -4.25 6.43
CA MET A 152 4.43 -4.92 6.16
C MET A 152 4.29 -5.75 4.89
N GLY A 153 5.24 -5.60 3.95
CA GLY A 153 5.21 -6.28 2.66
C GLY A 153 6.59 -6.76 2.21
N SER A 154 6.63 -7.85 1.46
CA SER A 154 7.84 -8.38 0.83
C SER A 154 7.70 -8.41 -0.68
N ILE A 155 8.59 -7.71 -1.38
CA ILE A 155 8.54 -7.51 -2.83
C ILE A 155 9.68 -8.34 -3.47
N PRO A 156 9.39 -9.24 -4.42
CA PRO A 156 10.36 -10.16 -5.03
C PRO A 156 11.42 -9.46 -5.88
N HIS A 157 11.26 -8.16 -6.12
CA HIS A 157 12.31 -7.28 -6.66
C HIS A 157 13.43 -6.99 -5.65
N GLY A 158 13.38 -7.57 -4.45
CA GLY A 158 14.44 -7.53 -3.44
C GLY A 158 14.28 -6.41 -2.41
N THR A 159 13.05 -6.02 -2.09
CA THR A 159 12.76 -5.00 -1.08
C THR A 159 11.68 -5.47 -0.12
N THR A 160 11.82 -5.19 1.17
CA THR A 160 10.76 -5.31 2.17
C THR A 160 10.42 -3.93 2.73
N ILE A 161 9.14 -3.72 3.04
CA ILE A 161 8.64 -2.46 3.55
C ILE A 161 7.95 -2.67 4.89
N ASN A 162 8.08 -1.68 5.76
CA ASN A 162 7.25 -1.47 6.94
C ASN A 162 6.72 -0.04 6.83
N LEU A 163 5.43 0.12 6.57
CA LEU A 163 4.78 1.42 6.42
C LEU A 163 3.84 1.62 7.60
N GLU A 164 4.05 2.66 8.39
CA GLU A 164 3.22 2.96 9.56
C GLU A 164 2.48 4.27 9.36
N GLY A 165 1.28 4.37 9.96
CA GLY A 165 0.49 5.58 9.89
C GLY A 165 -0.86 5.45 10.58
N VAL A 166 -1.88 6.10 10.02
CA VAL A 166 -3.17 6.32 10.69
C VAL A 166 -4.33 5.75 9.88
N VAL A 167 -5.42 5.46 10.58
CA VAL A 167 -6.69 5.06 10.00
C VAL A 167 -7.85 5.83 10.62
N PHE A 168 -8.80 6.27 9.81
CA PHE A 168 -10.00 7.00 10.25
C PHE A 168 -11.14 6.87 9.23
N THR A 169 -12.34 7.32 9.59
CA THR A 169 -13.48 7.39 8.68
C THR A 169 -13.73 8.81 8.17
N ALA A 170 -14.22 8.92 6.94
CA ALA A 170 -14.60 10.16 6.27
C ALA A 170 -15.89 9.94 5.46
N PRO A 171 -16.66 11.00 5.14
CA PRO A 171 -17.85 10.86 4.30
C PRO A 171 -17.53 10.54 2.83
N SER A 172 -16.33 10.88 2.36
CA SER A 172 -15.85 10.62 1.00
C SER A 172 -14.32 10.55 0.99
N PRO A 173 -13.70 9.88 -0.01
CA PRO A 173 -12.26 9.95 -0.19
C PRO A 173 -11.83 11.37 -0.55
N LEU A 174 -10.58 11.69 -0.23
CA LEU A 174 -9.95 12.93 -0.61
C LEU A 174 -8.63 12.63 -1.28
N ILE A 175 -8.67 12.69 -2.61
CA ILE A 175 -7.58 12.23 -3.47
C ILE A 175 -6.84 13.46 -3.97
N ALA A 176 -5.73 13.79 -3.31
CA ALA A 176 -4.86 14.87 -3.73
C ALA A 176 -4.17 14.56 -5.06
N ASN A 177 -3.75 15.59 -5.79
CA ASN A 177 -2.92 15.41 -6.97
C ASN A 177 -1.54 14.85 -6.56
N THR A 178 -0.96 14.06 -7.44
CA THR A 178 0.42 13.58 -7.32
C THR A 178 1.25 14.07 -8.51
N THR A 179 2.57 13.97 -8.41
CA THR A 179 3.51 14.36 -9.47
C THR A 179 4.44 13.22 -9.83
N ILE A 180 4.72 13.13 -11.13
CA ILE A 180 5.63 12.14 -11.74
C ILE A 180 7.03 12.69 -11.93
N THR A 181 7.22 14.00 -11.71
CA THR A 181 8.45 14.70 -12.09
C THR A 181 9.60 14.34 -11.15
N PRO A 182 10.74 13.88 -11.68
CA PRO A 182 11.95 13.64 -10.91
C PRO A 182 12.48 14.92 -10.25
N PHE A 183 13.27 14.78 -9.20
CA PHE A 183 13.86 15.92 -8.50
C PHE A 183 15.26 15.64 -7.96
N GLN A 184 16.02 16.69 -7.71
CA GLN A 184 17.39 16.61 -7.22
C GLN A 184 17.44 15.94 -5.84
N VAL A 185 18.39 15.00 -5.66
CA VAL A 185 18.66 14.39 -4.35
C VAL A 185 18.94 15.48 -3.31
N GLY A 186 18.30 15.39 -2.16
CA GLY A 186 18.39 16.37 -1.07
C GLY A 186 17.38 17.52 -1.16
N SER A 187 16.61 17.64 -2.25
CA SER A 187 15.48 18.57 -2.30
C SER A 187 14.28 18.02 -1.53
N PRO A 188 13.44 18.88 -0.94
CA PRO A 188 12.19 18.44 -0.32
C PRO A 188 11.21 17.91 -1.38
N ASP A 189 10.45 16.89 -1.00
CA ASP A 189 9.39 16.33 -1.82
C ASP A 189 8.10 17.17 -1.70
N ASP A 190 8.17 18.42 -2.19
CA ASP A 190 7.09 19.41 -2.11
C ASP A 190 6.38 19.65 -3.46
N GLY A 191 6.78 18.91 -4.49
CA GLY A 191 6.25 19.04 -5.85
C GLY A 191 6.62 20.34 -6.57
N THR A 192 7.62 21.09 -6.08
CA THR A 192 8.03 22.39 -6.65
C THR A 192 9.54 22.64 -6.64
N THR A 193 10.25 22.20 -5.60
CA THR A 193 11.67 22.48 -5.37
C THR A 193 12.54 21.43 -6.04
N GLY A 194 13.56 21.88 -6.78
CA GLY A 194 14.57 20.98 -7.34
C GLY A 194 14.05 20.01 -8.41
N LEU A 195 12.87 20.27 -8.99
CA LEU A 195 12.30 19.46 -10.07
C LEU A 195 13.21 19.42 -11.30
N VAL A 196 13.26 18.28 -11.95
CA VAL A 196 13.99 18.03 -13.20
C VAL A 196 13.03 17.45 -14.21
N HIS A 197 12.68 18.26 -15.23
CA HIS A 197 11.76 17.85 -16.27
C HIS A 197 12.46 17.16 -17.44
N PHE A 198 11.81 16.12 -17.95
CA PHE A 198 12.26 15.33 -19.09
C PHE A 198 11.23 15.36 -20.24
N PRO A 199 11.68 15.30 -21.51
CA PRO A 199 10.78 15.23 -22.67
C PRO A 199 9.78 14.06 -22.59
N GLU A 200 10.15 12.97 -21.94
CA GLU A 200 9.34 11.78 -21.71
C GLU A 200 8.06 12.07 -20.92
N GLU A 201 8.00 13.14 -20.12
CA GLU A 201 6.78 13.52 -19.39
C GLU A 201 5.68 14.08 -20.31
N VAL A 202 6.00 14.41 -21.57
CA VAL A 202 5.08 15.04 -22.52
C VAL A 202 4.73 14.07 -23.65
N LEU A 203 3.48 13.60 -23.70
CA LEU A 203 3.04 12.54 -24.62
C LEU A 203 3.24 12.88 -26.10
N THR A 204 3.15 14.16 -26.46
CA THR A 204 3.33 14.62 -27.85
C THR A 204 4.80 14.66 -28.28
N ASN A 205 5.74 14.62 -27.34
CA ASN A 205 7.15 14.49 -27.67
C ASN A 205 7.45 13.06 -28.12
N VAL A 206 8.16 12.95 -29.24
CA VAL A 206 8.67 11.68 -29.74
C VAL A 206 9.96 11.35 -28.99
N THR A 207 9.89 10.32 -28.14
CA THR A 207 11.02 9.85 -27.33
C THR A 207 11.18 8.34 -27.52
N THR A 208 12.42 7.84 -27.42
CA THR A 208 12.68 6.39 -27.40
C THR A 208 12.79 5.82 -25.99
N SER A 209 12.88 6.68 -24.96
CA SER A 209 13.02 6.30 -23.56
C SER A 209 11.70 6.36 -22.77
N ARG A 210 10.58 6.01 -23.41
CA ARG A 210 9.25 5.89 -22.79
C ARG A 210 8.43 4.79 -23.46
N THR A 211 7.54 4.14 -22.71
CA THR A 211 6.50 3.30 -23.32
C THR A 211 5.75 4.10 -24.41
N PRO A 212 5.61 3.57 -25.64
CA PRO A 212 4.88 4.27 -26.69
C PRO A 212 3.45 4.64 -26.25
N PRO A 213 3.02 5.91 -26.30
CA PRO A 213 1.68 6.30 -25.84
C PRO A 213 0.55 5.53 -26.52
N ALA A 214 0.74 5.15 -27.79
CA ALA A 214 -0.22 4.36 -28.55
C ALA A 214 -0.44 2.95 -27.98
N SER A 215 0.49 2.42 -27.18
CA SER A 215 0.30 1.15 -26.48
C SER A 215 -0.37 1.32 -25.12
N VAL A 216 -0.70 2.53 -24.67
CA VAL A 216 -1.41 2.77 -23.40
C VAL A 216 -2.75 3.40 -23.70
N HIS A 217 -3.75 2.54 -23.96
CA HIS A 217 -5.07 2.95 -24.42
C HIS A 217 -5.74 3.90 -23.41
N GLY A 218 -6.22 5.05 -23.88
CA GLY A 218 -6.90 6.04 -23.03
C GLY A 218 -5.99 6.92 -22.19
N LEU A 219 -4.66 6.77 -22.30
CA LEU A 219 -3.72 7.67 -21.61
C LEU A 219 -3.80 9.09 -22.19
N THR A 220 -4.05 10.05 -21.30
CA THR A 220 -4.04 11.49 -21.64
C THR A 220 -2.88 12.18 -20.94
N GLN A 221 -2.49 13.37 -21.41
CA GLN A 221 -1.44 14.15 -20.75
C GLN A 221 -1.80 14.50 -19.31
N ALA A 222 -3.08 14.77 -19.03
CA ALA A 222 -3.55 15.07 -17.69
C ALA A 222 -3.39 13.86 -16.75
N VAL A 223 -3.74 12.65 -17.21
CA VAL A 223 -3.52 11.41 -16.46
C VAL A 223 -2.03 11.11 -16.28
N LEU A 224 -1.20 11.31 -17.30
CA LEU A 224 0.25 11.14 -17.15
C LEU A 224 0.81 12.10 -16.10
N THR A 225 0.43 13.37 -16.16
CA THR A 225 0.93 14.41 -15.24
C THR A 225 0.48 14.15 -13.80
N ASN A 226 -0.72 13.60 -13.62
CA ASN A 226 -1.29 13.26 -12.33
C ASN A 226 -2.07 11.93 -12.42
N PRO A 227 -1.42 10.78 -12.16
CA PRO A 227 -2.09 9.48 -12.19
C PRO A 227 -3.28 9.35 -11.22
N ASN A 228 -3.31 10.11 -10.12
CA ASN A 228 -4.45 10.13 -9.20
C ASN A 228 -5.74 10.63 -9.86
N LEU A 229 -5.66 11.29 -11.02
CA LEU A 229 -6.84 11.66 -11.82
C LEU A 229 -7.67 10.43 -12.24
N LEU A 230 -7.05 9.27 -12.44
CA LEU A 230 -7.80 8.03 -12.72
C LEU A 230 -8.74 7.67 -11.56
N LEU A 231 -8.25 7.77 -10.32
CA LEU A 231 -9.05 7.50 -9.14
C LEU A 231 -10.17 8.53 -8.97
N GLN A 232 -9.85 9.82 -9.14
CA GLN A 232 -10.82 10.92 -9.10
C GLN A 232 -11.93 10.74 -10.15
N ASN A 233 -11.58 10.29 -11.36
CA ASN A 233 -12.55 10.07 -12.43
C ASN A 233 -13.48 8.89 -12.14
N VAL A 234 -13.00 7.81 -11.50
CA VAL A 234 -13.84 6.66 -11.16
C VAL A 234 -14.93 7.03 -10.17
N ILE A 235 -14.60 7.86 -9.18
CA ILE A 235 -15.56 8.30 -8.16
C ILE A 235 -16.44 9.46 -8.62
N ALA A 236 -16.12 10.09 -9.78
CA ALA A 236 -16.89 11.18 -10.33
C ALA A 236 -18.31 10.72 -10.70
N GLY A 237 -19.29 11.05 -9.85
CA GLY A 237 -20.68 10.67 -10.01
C GLY A 237 -21.12 9.45 -9.19
N GLN A 238 -20.23 8.85 -8.40
CA GLN A 238 -20.61 7.86 -7.40
C GLN A 238 -21.19 8.52 -6.14
N SER A 239 -22.17 7.88 -5.50
CA SER A 239 -22.70 8.30 -4.20
C SER A 239 -21.98 7.55 -3.09
N ILE A 240 -20.80 8.05 -2.70
CA ILE A 240 -20.02 7.49 -1.59
C ILE A 240 -20.63 8.01 -0.29
N ILE A 241 -20.99 7.09 0.61
CA ILE A 241 -21.69 7.40 1.87
C ILE A 241 -20.80 7.23 3.10
N GLU A 242 -19.69 6.52 2.96
CA GLU A 242 -18.67 6.32 3.99
C GLU A 242 -17.34 5.88 3.35
N THR A 243 -16.23 6.29 3.94
CA THR A 243 -14.88 5.89 3.51
C THR A 243 -14.02 5.61 4.73
N THR A 244 -13.42 4.42 4.80
CA THR A 244 -12.27 4.17 5.68
C THR A 244 -11.01 4.59 4.95
N VAL A 245 -10.24 5.49 5.55
CA VAL A 245 -9.00 6.05 4.98
C VAL A 245 -7.82 5.53 5.78
N LEU A 246 -6.86 4.89 5.10
CA LEU A 246 -5.58 4.45 5.68
C LEU A 246 -4.46 5.25 5.03
N ILE A 247 -3.67 5.97 5.81
CA ILE A 247 -2.51 6.74 5.33
C ILE A 247 -1.28 6.19 6.00
N ILE A 248 -0.32 5.70 5.22
CA ILE A 248 0.87 4.99 5.72
C ILE A 248 2.13 5.43 4.96
N ALA A 249 3.26 5.47 5.66
CA ALA A 249 4.54 5.83 5.09
C ALA A 249 5.69 5.04 5.71
N SER A 250 6.78 4.88 4.96
CA SER A 250 8.03 4.30 5.46
C SER A 250 8.80 5.27 6.36
N ASP A 251 8.53 6.56 6.21
CA ASP A 251 9.05 7.64 7.05
C ASP A 251 7.86 8.53 7.43
N PRO A 252 7.58 8.73 8.73
CA PRO A 252 6.42 9.49 9.17
C PRO A 252 6.48 10.98 8.84
N THR A 253 7.67 11.51 8.52
CA THR A 253 7.80 12.89 8.02
C THR A 253 7.27 13.04 6.58
N LEU A 254 7.14 11.92 5.87
CA LEU A 254 6.63 11.85 4.50
C LEU A 254 5.17 11.40 4.42
N MET A 255 4.43 11.42 5.54
CA MET A 255 3.00 11.12 5.50
C MET A 255 2.33 12.04 4.48
N PRO A 256 1.74 11.49 3.40
CA PRO A 256 1.17 12.33 2.36
C PRO A 256 0.04 13.15 2.98
N PRO A 257 -0.09 14.43 2.61
CA PRO A 257 -1.21 15.22 3.08
C PRO A 257 -2.49 14.49 2.63
N PRO A 258 -3.41 14.13 3.55
CA PRO A 258 -4.81 14.05 3.14
C PRO A 258 -5.10 15.41 2.53
N GLY A 259 -6.01 15.56 1.58
CA GLY A 259 -6.41 16.93 1.16
C GLY A 259 -7.07 17.77 2.28
N GLY A 260 -6.86 17.43 3.57
CA GLY A 260 -7.27 18.12 4.78
C GLY A 260 -6.28 17.82 5.93
N PRO A 261 -6.46 18.42 7.12
CA PRO A 261 -5.53 18.22 8.24
C PRO A 261 -5.49 16.75 8.69
N LEU A 262 -4.29 16.16 8.76
CA LEU A 262 -4.08 14.88 9.45
C LEU A 262 -4.56 15.02 10.91
N PRO A 263 -5.15 13.98 11.51
CA PRO A 263 -5.17 13.87 12.97
C PRO A 263 -3.74 14.12 13.48
N ALA A 264 -3.58 14.95 14.50
CA ALA A 264 -2.27 15.37 15.00
C ALA A 264 -1.51 14.20 15.65
N HIS A 265 -0.91 13.32 14.85
CA HIS A 265 -0.17 12.17 15.34
C HIS A 265 1.08 11.93 14.48
N ALA A 266 2.26 12.14 15.07
CA ALA A 266 3.51 11.62 14.55
C ALA A 266 3.55 10.12 14.88
N THR A 267 3.23 9.26 13.93
CA THR A 267 3.37 7.82 14.10
C THR A 267 4.86 7.45 13.99
N ALA A 268 5.52 7.23 15.11
CA ALA A 268 6.93 6.84 15.11
C ALA A 268 7.07 5.38 14.64
N GLY A 269 7.86 5.13 13.59
CA GLY A 269 8.10 3.79 13.06
C GLY A 269 8.31 3.82 11.54
N GLY A 270 8.17 2.66 10.91
CA GLY A 270 8.40 2.49 9.47
C GLY A 270 9.83 2.09 9.09
N GLY A 271 10.03 1.78 7.82
CA GLY A 271 11.34 1.50 7.25
C GLY A 271 11.28 0.72 5.94
N ILE A 272 12.41 0.70 5.25
CA ILE A 272 12.61 -0.06 4.02
C ILE A 272 13.95 -0.80 4.15
N ALA A 273 13.98 -2.05 3.70
CA ALA A 273 15.21 -2.82 3.57
C ALA A 273 15.29 -3.42 2.17
N SER A 274 16.43 -3.24 1.51
CA SER A 274 16.63 -3.73 0.14
C SER A 274 17.92 -4.54 0.02
N ILE A 275 17.94 -5.48 -0.93
CA ILE A 275 19.13 -6.24 -1.29
C ILE A 275 20.23 -5.33 -1.85
N GLU A 276 21.48 -5.78 -1.76
CA GLU A 276 22.67 -5.01 -2.16
C GLU A 276 22.63 -4.52 -3.61
N PHE A 277 21.98 -5.26 -4.53
CA PHE A 277 21.80 -4.80 -5.90
C PHE A 277 21.10 -3.42 -5.96
N LEU A 278 20.11 -3.20 -5.10
CA LEU A 278 19.34 -1.96 -5.04
C LEU A 278 19.98 -0.91 -4.15
N SER A 279 20.47 -1.29 -2.95
CA SER A 279 20.97 -0.35 -1.93
C SER A 279 22.47 -0.05 -2.04
N GLY A 280 23.21 -0.82 -2.85
CA GLY A 280 24.67 -0.74 -2.95
C GLY A 280 25.37 -1.41 -1.77
N GLY A 281 26.69 -1.61 -1.92
CA GLY A 281 27.56 -2.13 -0.88
C GLY A 281 28.31 -1.01 -0.16
N VAL A 282 29.11 -1.37 0.85
CA VAL A 282 29.87 -0.40 1.69
C VAL A 282 30.79 0.52 0.87
N SER A 283 31.27 0.07 -0.29
CA SER A 283 32.21 0.80 -1.16
C SER A 283 31.77 0.90 -2.62
N THR A 284 30.50 0.57 -2.94
CA THR A 284 29.98 0.56 -4.32
C THR A 284 28.70 1.38 -4.41
N GLY A 285 28.46 1.99 -5.57
CA GLY A 285 27.21 2.71 -5.82
C GLY A 285 26.01 1.75 -5.87
N PHE A 286 24.81 2.31 -5.75
CA PHE A 286 23.55 1.59 -5.86
C PHE A 286 22.98 1.64 -7.29
N ASN A 287 22.20 0.63 -7.69
CA ASN A 287 21.52 0.65 -9.00
C ASN A 287 20.19 1.42 -8.96
N ALA A 288 19.43 1.32 -7.86
CA ALA A 288 18.14 1.95 -7.68
C ALA A 288 17.71 1.89 -6.20
N ASN A 289 18.28 2.78 -5.37
CA ASN A 289 18.03 2.76 -3.94
C ASN A 289 16.60 3.24 -3.63
N VAL A 290 15.87 2.54 -2.76
CA VAL A 290 14.52 2.97 -2.36
C VAL A 290 14.65 3.96 -1.21
N LEU A 291 14.28 5.22 -1.45
CA LEU A 291 14.36 6.29 -0.46
C LEU A 291 13.16 6.28 0.48
N ALA A 292 11.96 6.18 -0.09
CA ALA A 292 10.72 6.25 0.66
C ALA A 292 9.56 5.61 -0.10
N THR A 293 8.57 5.16 0.66
CA THR A 293 7.30 4.67 0.15
C THR A 293 6.16 5.27 0.96
N THR A 294 5.15 5.81 0.27
CA THR A 294 3.91 6.32 0.86
C THR A 294 2.73 5.68 0.17
N ALA A 295 1.66 5.40 0.90
CA ALA A 295 0.42 4.94 0.30
C ALA A 295 -0.80 5.47 1.06
N ILE A 296 -1.89 5.66 0.30
CA ILE A 296 -3.23 5.88 0.85
C ILE A 296 -4.15 4.82 0.28
N PHE A 297 -4.93 4.17 1.15
CA PHE A 297 -6.01 3.26 0.79
C PHE A 297 -7.34 3.85 1.23
N TRP A 298 -8.36 3.70 0.39
CA TRP A 298 -9.73 4.09 0.64
C TRP A 298 -10.63 2.87 0.46
N ILE A 299 -11.29 2.43 1.53
CA ILE A 299 -12.36 1.43 1.47
C ILE A 299 -13.67 2.20 1.52
N GLU A 300 -14.39 2.21 0.42
CA GLU A 300 -15.53 3.09 0.18
C GLU A 300 -16.83 2.28 0.16
N THR A 301 -17.84 2.75 0.90
CA THR A 301 -19.21 2.26 0.76
C THR A 301 -19.92 3.13 -0.27
N VAL A 302 -20.21 2.55 -1.43
CA VAL A 302 -20.89 3.24 -2.54
C VAL A 302 -22.37 2.84 -2.55
N LYS A 303 -23.26 3.83 -2.63
CA LYS A 303 -24.70 3.65 -2.73
C LYS A 303 -25.17 3.76 -4.18
N ASN A 304 -25.85 2.73 -4.65
CA ASN A 304 -26.48 2.70 -5.96
C ASN A 304 -27.79 3.52 -5.99
N PRO A 305 -28.27 3.92 -7.18
CA PRO A 305 -29.55 4.63 -7.31
C PRO A 305 -30.76 3.88 -6.76
N ASP A 306 -30.72 2.54 -6.75
CA ASP A 306 -31.77 1.67 -6.19
C ASP A 306 -31.72 1.54 -4.66
N GLY A 307 -30.74 2.18 -4.01
CA GLY A 307 -30.54 2.16 -2.57
C GLY A 307 -29.65 1.03 -2.04
N THR A 308 -29.25 0.07 -2.89
CA THR A 308 -28.28 -0.97 -2.52
C THR A 308 -26.87 -0.38 -2.34
N THR A 309 -25.99 -1.10 -1.66
CA THR A 309 -24.60 -0.67 -1.43
C THR A 309 -23.61 -1.74 -1.83
N PHE A 310 -22.44 -1.32 -2.30
CA PHE A 310 -21.28 -2.19 -2.50
C PHE A 310 -20.02 -1.54 -1.91
N LEU A 311 -18.96 -2.34 -1.72
CA LEU A 311 -17.66 -1.82 -1.33
C LEU A 311 -16.76 -1.67 -2.55
N GLN A 312 -16.00 -0.58 -2.58
CA GLN A 312 -14.93 -0.31 -3.52
C GLN A 312 -13.63 -0.07 -2.74
N LEU A 313 -12.50 -0.50 -3.29
CA LEU A 313 -11.16 -0.26 -2.76
C LEU A 313 -10.37 0.55 -3.77
N GLN A 314 -9.97 1.76 -3.40
CA GLN A 314 -8.99 2.54 -4.16
C GLN A 314 -7.68 2.64 -3.38
N TYR A 315 -6.56 2.70 -4.11
CA TYR A 315 -5.30 3.10 -3.50
C TYR A 315 -4.45 3.94 -4.45
N THR A 316 -3.61 4.78 -3.85
CA THR A 316 -2.46 5.40 -4.50
C THR A 316 -1.21 5.06 -3.70
N GLN A 317 -0.17 4.64 -4.39
CA GLN A 317 1.14 4.35 -3.80
C GLN A 317 2.20 5.09 -4.58
N ARG A 318 3.08 5.78 -3.85
CA ARG A 318 4.23 6.47 -4.41
C ARG A 318 5.51 5.93 -3.78
N VAL A 319 6.43 5.47 -4.62
CA VAL A 319 7.75 4.98 -4.25
C VAL A 319 8.80 5.91 -4.83
N LEU A 320 9.72 6.39 -4.01
CA LEU A 320 10.82 7.26 -4.44
C LEU A 320 12.08 6.42 -4.60
N LEU A 321 12.53 6.23 -5.85
CA LEU A 321 13.81 5.57 -6.13
C LEU A 321 14.90 6.61 -6.37
N VAL A 322 16.14 6.29 -5.99
CA VAL A 322 17.31 7.12 -6.28
C VAL A 322 18.22 6.34 -7.21
N PHE A 323 18.53 6.95 -8.36
CA PHE A 323 19.57 6.50 -9.28
C PHE A 323 19.97 7.67 -10.20
N ASN A 324 21.14 7.60 -10.82
CA ASN A 324 21.69 8.66 -11.69
C ASN A 324 21.61 10.08 -11.08
N GLY A 325 21.76 10.20 -9.76
CA GLY A 325 21.79 11.49 -9.04
C GLY A 325 20.44 12.18 -8.84
N LEU A 326 19.32 11.54 -9.18
CA LEU A 326 17.96 12.07 -9.01
C LEU A 326 17.11 11.15 -8.15
N VAL A 327 16.04 11.73 -7.59
CA VAL A 327 14.91 11.01 -7.01
C VAL A 327 13.83 10.87 -8.08
N TRP A 328 13.35 9.65 -8.28
CA TRP A 328 12.46 9.23 -9.35
C TRP A 328 11.14 8.71 -8.76
N PRO A 329 10.03 9.44 -8.90
CA PRO A 329 8.73 9.01 -8.40
C PRO A 329 8.13 7.87 -9.22
N HIS A 330 7.88 6.73 -8.60
CA HIS A 330 7.06 5.65 -9.15
C HIS A 330 5.67 5.76 -8.54
N ILE A 331 4.64 5.62 -9.37
CA ILE A 331 3.26 5.81 -8.94
C ILE A 331 2.43 4.62 -9.41
N SER A 332 1.72 4.01 -8.47
CA SER A 332 0.74 2.97 -8.71
C SER A 332 -0.60 3.42 -8.19
N VAL A 333 -1.63 3.33 -9.03
CA VAL A 333 -3.02 3.64 -8.66
C VAL A 333 -3.93 2.51 -9.13
N ALA A 334 -4.93 2.13 -8.33
CA ALA A 334 -5.93 1.16 -8.77
C ALA A 334 -7.29 1.38 -8.10
N THR A 335 -8.34 0.90 -8.76
CA THR A 335 -9.69 0.76 -8.20
C THR A 335 -10.12 -0.70 -8.33
N LEU A 336 -10.56 -1.30 -7.23
CA LEU A 336 -10.97 -2.69 -7.11
C LEU A 336 -12.35 -2.80 -6.44
N THR A 337 -13.07 -3.90 -6.66
CA THR A 337 -14.38 -4.21 -6.04
C THR A 337 -14.43 -5.63 -5.49
#